data_AF-A0A1U7WVQ7-F1
#
_entry.id   AF-A0A1U7WVQ7-F1
#
_cell.length_a   1.000
_cell.length_b   1.000
_cell.length_c   1.000
_cell.angle_alpha   90.00
_cell.angle_beta   90.00
_cell.angle_gamma   90.00
#
_symmetry.space_group_name_H-M   'P 1'
#
loop_
_entity.id
_entity.type
_entity.pdbx_description
1 polymer ?
#
loop_
_entity_poly.entity_id
_entity_poly.type
_entity_poly.pdbx_seq_one_letter_code
_entity_poly.pdbx_strand_id
1 'polypeptide(L)'
;IFLLFFAVATTIGTVVAFWMVPMRSLGQDGWKIAAALMGRHIGGAVNYVAISEALETSPSVVTAGLAADNLICAVYFTTLFALASKIPAEATPSATDDKIDGKSESGNTLPVLQSATALAVSFAICKAGDFLTKHFGIQGGTLPIITAIVVILATSFPKQFADLAPSGEAMALILMQVFFAFIGANGSILNVINTAPSIFLFALVQIGVHLAVILGVGKLLRFELKQLLIASNANVGGPTTACGMATAKGWISLVVPGILAGIFGITIATFLGIAFGQLVLKFM
;
A
#
# COMPACT_ATOMS: atom_id res chain seq x y z
N ILE A 1 14.07 -11.82 3.97
CA ILE A 1 13.46 -12.54 5.12
C ILE A 1 12.14 -11.89 5.53
N PHE A 2 12.14 -10.61 5.91
CA PHE A 2 10.91 -9.90 6.30
C PHE A 2 9.80 -10.02 5.24
N LEU A 3 10.12 -9.85 3.96
CA LEU A 3 9.13 -9.85 2.86
C LEU A 3 8.42 -11.20 2.62
N LEU A 4 9.17 -12.31 2.65
CA LEU A 4 8.57 -13.64 2.49
C LEU A 4 7.60 -13.96 3.64
N PHE A 5 7.89 -13.45 4.84
CA PHE A 5 7.03 -13.65 6.01
C PHE A 5 5.63 -13.06 5.80
N PHE A 6 5.48 -11.92 5.11
CA PHE A 6 4.16 -11.35 4.82
C PHE A 6 3.40 -12.12 3.75
N ALA A 7 4.08 -12.56 2.68
CA ALA A 7 3.47 -13.43 1.68
C ALA A 7 2.98 -14.75 2.31
N VAL A 8 3.75 -15.33 3.23
CA VAL A 8 3.36 -16.53 3.99
C VAL A 8 2.18 -16.26 4.89
N ALA A 9 2.16 -15.15 5.63
CA ALA A 9 1.02 -14.77 6.48
C ALA A 9 -0.27 -14.59 5.67
N THR A 10 -0.19 -13.97 4.48
CA THR A 10 -1.34 -13.85 3.58
C THR A 10 -1.77 -15.23 3.07
N THR A 11 -0.83 -16.10 2.69
CA THR A 11 -1.13 -17.47 2.24
C THR A 11 -1.85 -18.28 3.32
N ILE A 12 -1.39 -18.20 4.58
CA ILE A 12 -2.07 -18.80 5.73
C ILE A 12 -3.47 -18.22 5.88
N GLY A 13 -3.61 -16.89 5.78
CA GLY A 13 -4.90 -16.22 5.81
C GLY A 13 -5.85 -16.72 4.72
N THR A 14 -5.36 -16.92 3.49
CA THR A 14 -6.10 -17.48 2.37
C THR A 14 -6.61 -18.88 2.67
N VAL A 15 -5.75 -19.78 3.19
CA VAL A 15 -6.16 -21.14 3.53
C VAL A 15 -7.24 -21.14 4.61
N VAL A 16 -7.04 -20.37 5.68
CA VAL A 16 -8.00 -20.28 6.79
C VAL A 16 -9.33 -19.70 6.31
N ALA A 17 -9.29 -18.60 5.55
CA ALA A 17 -10.49 -17.98 5.00
C ALA A 17 -11.24 -18.89 4.04
N PHE A 18 -10.52 -19.62 3.18
CA PHE A 18 -11.14 -20.54 2.21
C PHE A 18 -11.82 -21.72 2.91
N TRP A 19 -11.26 -22.16 4.03
CA TRP A 19 -11.86 -23.23 4.85
C TRP A 19 -13.07 -22.74 5.66
N MET A 20 -13.01 -21.53 6.20
CA MET A 20 -14.08 -20.96 7.04
C MET A 20 -15.26 -20.40 6.24
N VAL A 21 -15.02 -19.86 5.05
CA VAL A 21 -16.03 -19.15 4.27
C VAL A 21 -16.46 -20.00 3.08
N PRO A 22 -17.73 -20.44 3.02
CA PRO A 22 -18.20 -21.30 1.95
C PRO A 22 -18.29 -20.51 0.63
N MET A 23 -17.24 -20.60 -0.19
CA MET A 23 -17.18 -20.01 -1.54
C MET A 23 -17.90 -20.85 -2.61
N ARG A 24 -18.59 -21.93 -2.21
CA ARG A 24 -19.22 -22.91 -3.11
C ARG A 24 -20.30 -22.31 -4.02
N SER A 25 -20.97 -21.23 -3.59
CA SER A 25 -21.98 -20.54 -4.40
C SER A 25 -21.40 -19.90 -5.66
N LEU A 26 -20.08 -19.67 -5.71
CA LEU A 26 -19.36 -19.13 -6.86
C LEU A 26 -18.90 -20.21 -7.84
N GLY A 27 -19.17 -21.50 -7.56
CA GLY A 27 -18.76 -22.62 -8.41
C GLY A 27 -17.25 -22.62 -8.69
N GLN A 28 -16.88 -22.69 -9.97
CA GLN A 28 -15.47 -22.68 -10.39
C GLN A 28 -14.76 -21.34 -10.16
N ASP A 29 -15.49 -20.23 -9.98
CA ASP A 29 -14.86 -18.93 -9.72
C ASP A 29 -14.44 -18.77 -8.25
N GLY A 30 -14.93 -19.61 -7.33
CA GLY A 30 -14.65 -19.47 -5.91
C GLY A 30 -13.16 -19.58 -5.54
N TRP A 31 -12.47 -20.60 -6.05
CA TRP A 31 -11.03 -20.76 -5.81
C TRP A 31 -10.19 -19.78 -6.64
N LYS A 32 -10.67 -19.39 -7.83
CA LYS A 32 -9.98 -18.43 -8.70
C LYS A 32 -9.96 -17.03 -8.09
N ILE A 33 -11.11 -16.58 -7.57
CA ILE A 33 -11.19 -15.27 -6.92
C ILE A 33 -10.44 -15.25 -5.59
N ALA A 34 -10.41 -16.37 -4.86
CA ALA A 34 -9.58 -16.50 -3.66
C ALA A 34 -8.07 -16.41 -3.99
N ALA A 35 -7.62 -17.03 -5.08
CA ALA A 35 -6.25 -16.89 -5.58
C ALA A 35 -5.94 -15.45 -6.02
N ALA A 36 -6.87 -14.79 -6.70
CA ALA A 36 -6.74 -13.39 -7.11
C ALA A 36 -6.64 -12.45 -5.89
N LEU A 37 -7.48 -12.64 -4.87
CA LEU A 37 -7.45 -11.87 -3.62
C LEU A 37 -6.18 -12.17 -2.80
N MET A 38 -5.68 -13.40 -2.82
CA MET A 38 -4.39 -13.70 -2.23
C MET A 38 -3.28 -12.87 -2.89
N GLY A 39 -3.20 -12.88 -4.22
CA GLY A 39 -2.22 -12.06 -4.94
C GLY A 39 -2.44 -10.55 -4.74
N ARG A 40 -3.69 -10.11 -4.67
CA ARG A 40 -4.09 -8.73 -4.34
C ARG A 40 -3.48 -8.26 -3.03
N HIS A 41 -3.53 -9.10 -2.02
CA HIS A 41 -3.11 -8.78 -0.66
C HIS A 41 -1.63 -9.03 -0.40
N ILE A 42 -0.90 -9.68 -1.34
CA ILE A 42 0.57 -9.80 -1.34
C ILE A 42 1.23 -8.69 -2.16
N GLY A 43 0.62 -8.29 -3.28
CA GLY A 43 1.27 -7.46 -4.29
C GLY A 43 0.37 -6.42 -4.95
N GLY A 44 -0.77 -6.06 -4.38
CA GLY A 44 -1.59 -4.95 -4.89
C GLY A 44 -2.55 -5.30 -6.05
N ALA A 45 -3.35 -4.30 -6.46
CA ALA A 45 -4.47 -4.45 -7.40
C ALA A 45 -4.07 -4.96 -8.80
N VAL A 46 -2.85 -4.65 -9.25
CA VAL A 46 -2.37 -5.15 -10.56
C VAL A 46 -2.24 -6.68 -10.59
N ASN A 47 -1.85 -7.30 -9.46
CA ASN A 47 -1.73 -8.74 -9.36
C ASN A 47 -3.09 -9.43 -9.34
N TYR A 48 -4.09 -8.80 -8.71
CA TYR A 48 -5.47 -9.30 -8.72
C TYR A 48 -6.01 -9.47 -10.14
N VAL A 49 -5.83 -8.44 -10.98
CA VAL A 49 -6.28 -8.46 -12.37
C VAL A 49 -5.52 -9.52 -13.16
N ALA A 50 -4.19 -9.54 -13.06
CA ALA A 50 -3.36 -10.51 -13.77
C ALA A 50 -3.70 -11.97 -13.44
N ILE A 51 -3.92 -12.28 -12.15
CA ILE A 51 -4.32 -13.63 -11.72
C ILE A 51 -5.75 -13.94 -12.20
N SER A 52 -6.67 -12.98 -12.10
CA SER A 52 -8.05 -13.16 -12.53
C SER A 52 -8.15 -13.48 -14.03
N GLU A 53 -7.36 -12.78 -14.85
CA GLU A 53 -7.23 -13.02 -16.28
C GLU A 53 -6.59 -14.39 -16.55
N ALA A 54 -5.47 -14.70 -15.90
CA ALA A 54 -4.75 -15.96 -16.09
C ALA A 54 -5.56 -17.21 -15.68
N LEU A 55 -6.46 -17.07 -14.70
CA LEU A 55 -7.35 -18.14 -14.26
C LEU A 55 -8.71 -18.13 -14.95
N GLU A 56 -8.96 -17.18 -15.87
CA GLU A 56 -10.23 -17.01 -16.57
C GLU A 56 -11.42 -16.90 -15.60
N THR A 57 -11.32 -15.98 -14.66
CA THR A 57 -12.39 -15.71 -13.68
C THR A 57 -13.49 -14.89 -14.32
N SER A 58 -14.76 -15.21 -14.06
CA SER A 58 -15.88 -14.46 -14.65
C SER A 58 -15.80 -12.95 -14.34
N PRO A 59 -15.99 -12.05 -15.33
CA PRO A 59 -15.86 -10.60 -15.14
C PRO A 59 -16.75 -10.01 -14.03
N SER A 60 -17.96 -10.59 -13.85
CA SER A 60 -18.87 -10.20 -12.77
C SER A 60 -18.27 -10.48 -11.39
N VAL A 61 -17.64 -11.65 -11.19
CA VAL A 61 -16.97 -12.04 -9.96
C VAL A 61 -15.72 -11.20 -9.72
N VAL A 62 -14.94 -10.90 -10.77
CA VAL A 62 -13.78 -10.01 -10.69
C VAL A 62 -14.17 -8.60 -10.24
N THR A 63 -15.25 -8.06 -10.81
CA THR A 63 -15.76 -6.73 -10.44
C THR A 63 -16.28 -6.72 -9.01
N ALA A 64 -17.03 -7.75 -8.63
CA ALA A 64 -17.57 -7.93 -7.30
C ALA A 64 -16.47 -8.07 -6.23
N GLY A 65 -15.42 -8.85 -6.52
CA GLY A 65 -14.27 -9.00 -5.65
C GLY A 65 -13.46 -7.71 -5.49
N LEU A 66 -13.32 -6.90 -6.54
CA LEU A 66 -12.65 -5.60 -6.43
C LEU A 66 -13.44 -4.61 -5.56
N ALA A 67 -14.77 -4.61 -5.70
CA ALA A 67 -15.64 -3.81 -4.83
C ALA A 67 -15.53 -4.22 -3.36
N ALA A 68 -15.50 -5.53 -3.08
CA ALA A 68 -15.29 -6.07 -1.74
C ALA A 68 -13.90 -5.72 -1.20
N ASP A 69 -12.85 -5.89 -2.01
CA ASP A 69 -11.46 -5.58 -1.66
C ASP A 69 -11.27 -4.11 -1.28
N ASN A 70 -11.86 -3.17 -2.03
CA ASN A 70 -11.74 -1.74 -1.72
C ASN A 70 -12.32 -1.41 -0.33
N LEU A 71 -13.45 -2.01 0.03
CA LEU A 71 -14.05 -1.84 1.36
C LEU A 71 -13.17 -2.47 2.45
N ILE A 72 -12.64 -3.66 2.20
CA ILE A 72 -11.71 -4.34 3.13
C ILE A 72 -10.42 -3.54 3.30
N CYS A 73 -9.84 -3.01 2.23
CA CYS A 73 -8.67 -2.15 2.28
C CYS A 73 -8.93 -0.88 3.11
N ALA A 74 -10.11 -0.26 2.97
CA ALA A 74 -10.48 0.88 3.79
C ALA A 74 -10.51 0.52 5.28
N VAL A 75 -11.22 -0.54 5.66
CA VAL A 75 -11.29 -1.03 7.06
C VAL A 75 -9.89 -1.40 7.58
N TYR A 76 -9.10 -2.06 6.74
CA TYR A 76 -7.76 -2.52 7.09
C TYR A 76 -6.78 -1.37 7.31
N PHE A 77 -6.74 -0.38 6.41
CA PHE A 77 -5.88 0.79 6.59
C PHE A 77 -6.32 1.60 7.82
N THR A 78 -7.61 1.79 8.04
CA THR A 78 -8.10 2.41 9.29
C THR A 78 -7.60 1.65 10.52
N THR A 79 -7.63 0.31 10.48
CA THR A 79 -7.11 -0.53 11.57
C THR A 79 -5.60 -0.35 11.76
N LEU A 80 -4.81 -0.35 10.68
CA LEU A 80 -3.36 -0.11 10.76
C LEU A 80 -3.05 1.27 11.35
N PHE A 81 -3.76 2.32 10.94
CA PHE A 81 -3.60 3.66 11.51
C PHE A 81 -4.03 3.73 12.98
N ALA A 82 -5.11 3.03 13.35
CA ALA A 82 -5.53 2.92 14.75
C ALA A 82 -4.47 2.24 15.61
N LEU A 83 -3.87 1.14 15.13
CA LEU A 83 -2.76 0.45 15.80
C LEU A 83 -1.50 1.32 15.87
N ALA A 84 -1.26 2.15 14.86
CA ALA A 84 -0.15 3.09 14.81
C ALA A 84 -0.35 4.33 15.70
N SER A 85 -1.57 4.63 16.17
CA SER A 85 -1.93 5.91 16.80
C SER A 85 -1.03 6.29 17.98
N LYS A 86 -0.67 5.31 18.83
CA LYS A 86 0.16 5.50 20.03
C LYS A 86 1.67 5.49 19.78
N ILE A 87 2.09 5.21 18.55
CA ILE A 87 3.51 5.18 18.20
C ILE A 87 3.91 6.61 17.77
N PRO A 88 4.94 7.20 18.40
CA PRO A 88 5.39 8.55 18.09
C PRO A 88 6.05 8.63 16.71
N ALA A 89 6.16 9.85 16.18
CA ALA A 89 6.98 10.14 15.01
C ALA A 89 8.47 9.94 15.33
N GLU A 90 9.29 9.72 14.31
CA GLU A 90 10.74 9.69 14.48
C GLU A 90 11.25 11.09 14.82
N ALA A 91 12.22 11.16 15.73
CA ALA A 91 12.89 12.43 16.00
C ALA A 91 13.63 12.85 14.73
N THR A 92 13.25 13.99 14.16
CA THR A 92 14.04 14.65 13.11
C THR A 92 15.43 14.91 13.67
N PRO A 93 16.53 14.58 12.96
CA PRO A 93 17.82 15.13 13.34
C PRO A 93 17.67 16.65 13.28
N SER A 94 17.69 17.29 14.45
CA SER A 94 17.74 18.73 14.58
C SER A 94 18.90 19.24 13.73
N ALA A 95 18.57 19.95 12.65
CA ALA A 95 19.48 20.99 12.20
C ALA A 95 19.78 21.83 13.44
N THR A 96 21.07 21.94 13.73
CA THR A 96 21.62 22.56 14.92
C THR A 96 20.89 23.83 15.31
N ASP A 97 20.65 23.90 16.62
CA ASP A 97 20.18 25.01 17.43
C ASP A 97 20.97 26.30 17.09
N ASP A 98 20.53 27.06 16.09
CA ASP A 98 20.93 28.44 15.88
C ASP A 98 19.70 29.33 16.07
N LYS A 99 19.69 30.02 17.21
CA LYS A 99 18.78 31.11 17.53
C LYS A 99 18.84 32.16 16.42
N ILE A 100 17.85 32.19 15.55
CA ILE A 100 17.51 33.39 14.79
C ILE A 100 16.28 33.99 15.45
N ASP A 101 16.56 34.93 16.32
CA ASP A 101 15.64 35.96 16.78
C ASP A 101 15.16 36.75 15.56
N GLY A 102 13.96 36.42 15.09
CA GLY A 102 13.43 36.89 13.82
C GLY A 102 11.91 36.99 13.88
N LYS A 103 11.44 38.09 14.49
CA LYS A 103 10.10 38.70 14.35
C LYS A 103 9.03 37.82 13.68
N SER A 104 8.09 37.39 14.51
CA SER A 104 6.73 37.06 14.09
C SER A 104 6.10 38.24 13.35
N GLU A 105 6.01 38.18 12.02
CA GLU A 105 5.04 38.96 11.26
C GLU A 105 4.47 38.14 10.09
N SER A 106 3.13 38.20 10.00
CA SER A 106 2.28 37.90 8.84
C SER A 106 1.91 36.43 8.55
N GLY A 107 0.70 36.07 9.00
CA GLY A 107 -0.26 35.19 8.30
C GLY A 107 0.26 33.87 7.70
N ASN A 108 0.08 32.77 8.43
CA ASN A 108 0.26 31.37 8.01
C ASN A 108 -0.65 30.98 6.82
N THR A 109 -0.40 31.56 5.65
CA THR A 109 -0.84 31.02 4.38
C THR A 109 0.33 30.22 3.84
N LEU A 110 0.12 28.93 3.55
CA LEU A 110 1.08 28.17 2.74
C LEU A 110 1.36 29.01 1.49
N PRO A 111 2.59 29.47 1.25
CA PRO A 111 2.88 30.32 0.10
C PRO A 111 2.44 29.59 -1.17
N VAL A 112 1.33 30.04 -1.75
CA VAL A 112 0.61 29.36 -2.83
C VAL A 112 1.56 29.07 -3.99
N LEU A 113 2.48 29.99 -4.25
CA LEU A 113 3.52 29.84 -5.24
C LEU A 113 4.47 28.67 -4.93
N GLN A 114 4.99 28.55 -3.71
CA GLN A 114 5.90 27.46 -3.34
C GLN A 114 5.18 26.11 -3.35
N SER A 115 3.92 26.04 -2.89
CA SER A 115 3.10 24.83 -3.00
C SER A 115 2.85 24.43 -4.46
N ALA A 116 2.55 25.41 -5.33
CA ALA A 116 2.38 25.17 -6.77
C ALA A 116 3.69 24.73 -7.43
N THR A 117 4.83 25.32 -7.05
CA THR A 117 6.15 24.92 -7.52
C THR A 117 6.50 23.51 -7.06
N ALA A 118 6.26 23.16 -5.80
CA ALA A 118 6.50 21.82 -5.28
C ALA A 118 5.67 20.76 -6.02
N LEU A 119 4.40 21.06 -6.32
CA LEU A 119 3.54 20.20 -7.14
C LEU A 119 4.03 20.08 -8.58
N ALA A 120 4.41 21.21 -9.22
CA ALA A 120 4.90 21.20 -10.59
C ALA A 120 6.19 20.38 -10.73
N VAL A 121 7.13 20.54 -9.79
CA VAL A 121 8.36 19.73 -9.72
C VAL A 121 8.02 18.26 -9.52
N SER A 122 7.09 17.95 -8.60
CA SER A 122 6.62 16.56 -8.37
C SER A 122 6.03 15.94 -9.63
N PHE A 123 5.16 16.66 -10.35
CA PHE A 123 4.58 16.18 -11.61
C PHE A 123 5.62 15.98 -12.71
N ALA A 124 6.59 16.89 -12.84
CA ALA A 124 7.67 16.76 -13.80
C ALA A 124 8.52 15.51 -13.52
N ILE A 125 8.87 15.29 -12.25
CA ILE A 125 9.62 14.09 -11.82
C ILE A 125 8.80 12.83 -12.08
N CYS A 126 7.51 12.80 -11.70
CA CYS A 126 6.62 11.66 -11.96
C CYS A 126 6.51 11.36 -13.46
N LYS A 127 6.39 12.39 -14.31
CA LYS A 127 6.30 12.23 -15.76
C LYS A 127 7.59 11.70 -16.36
N ALA A 128 8.74 12.22 -15.92
CA ALA A 128 10.05 11.72 -16.33
C ALA A 128 10.25 10.25 -15.90
N GLY A 129 9.86 9.91 -14.68
CA GLY A 129 9.95 8.55 -14.17
C GLY A 129 9.06 7.57 -14.92
N ASP A 130 7.79 7.93 -15.19
CA ASP A 130 6.89 7.14 -16.02
C ASP A 130 7.43 6.94 -17.45
N PHE A 131 7.96 8.01 -18.06
CA PHE A 131 8.58 7.94 -19.39
C PHE A 131 9.77 6.97 -19.43
N LEU A 132 10.70 7.11 -18.48
CA LEU A 132 11.87 6.23 -18.38
C LEU A 132 11.45 4.78 -18.12
N THR A 133 10.50 4.55 -17.22
CA THR A 133 10.01 3.21 -16.91
C THR A 133 9.43 2.52 -18.15
N LYS A 134 8.62 3.26 -18.92
CA LYS A 134 8.04 2.76 -20.17
C LYS A 134 9.11 2.51 -21.23
N HIS A 135 10.11 3.39 -21.33
CA HIS A 135 11.21 3.22 -22.26
C HIS A 135 12.03 1.95 -21.99
N PHE A 136 12.27 1.64 -20.72
CA PHE A 136 13.01 0.44 -20.29
C PHE A 136 12.12 -0.81 -20.11
N GLY A 137 10.80 -0.68 -20.20
CA GLY A 137 9.85 -1.80 -20.06
C GLY A 137 9.84 -2.47 -18.67
N ILE A 138 10.27 -1.78 -17.61
CA ILE A 138 10.40 -2.37 -16.28
C ILE A 138 9.03 -2.39 -15.59
N GLN A 139 8.39 -3.55 -15.53
CA GLN A 139 7.11 -3.73 -14.83
C GLN A 139 7.27 -3.40 -13.34
N GLY A 140 6.46 -2.48 -12.81
CA GLY A 140 6.57 -2.00 -11.42
C GLY A 140 7.73 -1.04 -11.14
N GLY A 141 8.51 -0.65 -12.15
CA GLY A 141 9.69 0.21 -12.02
C GLY A 141 9.43 1.70 -11.80
N THR A 142 8.17 2.16 -11.92
CA THR A 142 7.81 3.59 -11.90
C THR A 142 8.23 4.29 -10.61
N LEU A 143 7.88 3.72 -9.45
CA LEU A 143 8.18 4.36 -8.17
C LEU A 143 9.66 4.33 -7.78
N PRO A 144 10.44 3.24 -8.01
CA PRO A 144 11.89 3.25 -7.84
C PRO A 144 12.58 4.28 -8.71
N ILE A 145 12.19 4.37 -9.99
CA ILE A 145 12.80 5.33 -10.91
C ILE A 145 12.48 6.75 -10.48
N ILE A 146 11.23 7.04 -10.11
CA ILE A 146 10.85 8.34 -9.52
C ILE A 146 11.71 8.64 -8.29
N THR A 147 11.84 7.68 -7.37
CA THR A 147 12.65 7.83 -6.15
C THR A 147 14.11 8.11 -6.47
N ALA A 148 14.69 7.40 -7.45
CA ALA A 148 16.05 7.60 -7.89
C ALA A 148 16.25 9.01 -8.47
N ILE A 149 15.31 9.49 -9.29
CA ILE A 149 15.34 10.86 -9.83
C ILE A 149 15.27 11.87 -8.68
N VAL A 150 14.36 11.69 -7.72
CA VAL A 150 14.25 12.57 -6.54
C VAL A 150 15.58 12.61 -5.78
N VAL A 151 16.19 11.46 -5.48
CA VAL A 151 17.46 11.39 -4.75
C VAL A 151 18.58 12.08 -5.52
N ILE A 152 18.70 11.84 -6.83
CA ILE A 152 19.72 12.49 -7.68
C ILE A 152 19.53 14.01 -7.68
N LEU A 153 18.30 14.49 -7.91
CA LEU A 153 18.01 15.92 -7.95
C LEU A 153 18.17 16.60 -6.58
N ALA A 154 17.66 16.00 -5.51
CA ALA A 154 17.81 16.52 -4.16
C ALA A 154 19.28 16.56 -3.71
N THR A 155 20.09 15.58 -4.13
CA THR A 155 21.54 15.58 -3.86
C THR A 155 22.29 16.63 -4.68
N SER A 156 21.85 16.86 -5.93
CA SER A 156 22.50 17.81 -6.84
C SER A 156 22.11 19.26 -6.57
N PHE A 157 20.89 19.50 -6.06
CA PHE A 157 20.30 20.82 -5.82
C PHE A 157 19.72 20.94 -4.39
N PRO A 158 20.53 20.73 -3.33
CA PRO A 158 20.02 20.58 -1.97
C PRO A 158 19.35 21.84 -1.43
N LYS A 159 19.82 23.04 -1.79
CA LYS A 159 19.24 24.31 -1.33
C LYS A 159 17.82 24.51 -1.86
N GLN A 160 17.63 24.27 -3.15
CA GLN A 160 16.35 24.42 -3.83
C GLN A 160 15.30 23.43 -3.30
N PHE A 161 15.73 22.18 -3.04
CA PHE A 161 14.84 21.17 -2.46
C PHE A 161 14.56 21.43 -0.96
N ALA A 162 15.52 21.98 -0.21
CA ALA A 162 15.31 22.40 1.18
C ALA A 162 14.27 23.54 1.27
N ASP A 163 14.34 24.53 0.38
CA ASP A 163 13.37 25.64 0.33
C ASP A 163 11.95 25.16 -0.03
N LEU A 164 11.83 24.11 -0.86
CA LEU A 164 10.55 23.51 -1.26
C LEU A 164 9.99 22.50 -0.26
N ALA A 165 10.83 21.93 0.62
CA ALA A 165 10.46 20.82 1.49
C ALA A 165 9.25 21.14 2.40
N PRO A 166 9.18 22.30 3.10
CA PRO A 166 8.04 22.59 3.98
C PRO A 166 6.70 22.63 3.24
N SER A 167 6.64 23.28 2.07
CA SER A 167 5.43 23.32 1.23
C SER A 167 5.12 21.96 0.61
N GLY A 168 6.16 21.21 0.21
CA GLY A 168 6.03 19.86 -0.33
C GLY A 168 5.46 18.87 0.68
N GLU A 169 5.93 18.89 1.93
CA GLU A 169 5.43 18.05 3.02
C GLU A 169 3.96 18.34 3.33
N ALA A 170 3.59 19.62 3.42
CA ALA A 170 2.20 20.02 3.63
C ALA A 170 1.28 19.53 2.49
N MET A 171 1.71 19.69 1.24
CA MET A 171 0.95 19.20 0.08
C MET A 171 0.86 17.68 0.03
N ALA A 172 1.94 16.97 0.38
CA ALA A 172 1.96 15.51 0.45
C ALA A 172 0.96 14.99 1.49
N LEU A 173 0.88 15.61 2.67
CA LEU A 173 -0.11 15.26 3.69
C LEU A 173 -1.55 15.49 3.20
N ILE A 174 -1.83 16.63 2.56
CA ILE A 174 -3.17 16.93 2.01
C ILE A 174 -3.57 15.90 0.95
N LEU A 175 -2.71 15.66 -0.05
CA LEU A 175 -2.98 14.71 -1.13
C LEU A 175 -3.17 13.28 -0.61
N MET A 176 -2.45 12.93 0.45
CA MET A 176 -2.59 11.63 1.10
C MET A 176 -3.94 11.46 1.80
N GLN A 177 -4.46 12.50 2.44
CA GLN A 177 -5.83 12.47 2.98
C GLN A 177 -6.86 12.29 1.87
N VAL A 178 -6.70 12.99 0.74
CA VAL A 178 -7.57 12.82 -0.44
C VAL A 178 -7.50 11.39 -0.97
N PHE A 179 -6.31 10.80 -1.04
CA PHE A 179 -6.11 9.41 -1.44
C PHE A 179 -6.88 8.44 -0.53
N PHE A 180 -6.74 8.56 0.80
CA PHE A 180 -7.47 7.69 1.73
C PHE A 180 -8.98 7.93 1.70
N ALA A 181 -9.43 9.17 1.53
CA ALA A 181 -10.84 9.50 1.35
C ALA A 181 -11.42 8.84 0.08
N PHE A 182 -10.69 8.86 -1.03
CA PHE A 182 -11.07 8.19 -2.27
C PHE A 182 -11.17 6.66 -2.11
N ILE A 183 -10.22 6.04 -1.40
CA ILE A 183 -10.26 4.60 -1.09
C ILE A 183 -11.54 4.26 -0.30
N GLY A 184 -11.87 5.06 0.72
CA GLY A 184 -13.10 4.90 1.48
C GLY A 184 -14.36 5.10 0.63
N ALA A 185 -14.40 6.13 -0.21
CA ALA A 185 -15.55 6.45 -1.07
C ALA A 185 -15.80 5.39 -2.16
N ASN A 186 -14.75 4.70 -2.64
CA ASN A 186 -14.89 3.60 -3.59
C ASN A 186 -15.47 2.32 -2.97
N GLY A 187 -15.54 2.23 -1.64
CA GLY A 187 -16.17 1.11 -0.94
C GLY A 187 -17.68 1.10 -1.15
N SER A 188 -18.19 0.24 -2.03
CA SER A 188 -19.63 0.11 -2.27
C SER A 188 -20.27 -0.91 -1.34
N ILE A 189 -20.60 -0.49 -0.11
CA ILE A 189 -21.15 -1.37 0.95
C ILE A 189 -22.41 -2.11 0.48
N LEU A 190 -23.35 -1.40 -0.15
CA LEU A 190 -24.59 -1.99 -0.66
C LEU A 190 -24.33 -3.02 -1.77
N ASN A 191 -23.42 -2.73 -2.70
CA ASN A 191 -23.08 -3.67 -3.76
C ASN A 191 -22.37 -4.91 -3.21
N VAL A 192 -21.50 -4.74 -2.22
CA VAL A 192 -20.81 -5.86 -1.58
C VAL A 192 -21.78 -6.78 -0.84
N ILE A 193 -22.72 -6.22 -0.07
CA ILE A 193 -23.73 -7.00 0.67
C ILE A 193 -24.65 -7.76 -0.28
N ASN A 194 -25.08 -7.13 -1.37
CA ASN A 194 -26.08 -7.71 -2.28
C ASN A 194 -25.48 -8.66 -3.33
N THR A 195 -24.22 -8.44 -3.72
CA THR A 195 -23.62 -9.12 -4.87
C THR A 195 -22.52 -10.11 -4.46
N ALA A 196 -21.84 -9.88 -3.33
CA ALA A 196 -20.60 -10.62 -3.00
C ALA A 196 -20.33 -10.84 -1.49
N PRO A 197 -21.33 -11.19 -0.67
CA PRO A 197 -21.14 -11.29 0.78
C PRO A 197 -20.11 -12.36 1.17
N SER A 198 -20.04 -13.47 0.42
CA SER A 198 -19.03 -14.51 0.62
C SER A 198 -17.62 -14.02 0.30
N ILE A 199 -17.44 -13.26 -0.79
CA ILE A 199 -16.13 -12.72 -1.18
C ILE A 199 -15.63 -11.70 -0.15
N PHE A 200 -16.52 -10.84 0.35
CA PHE A 200 -16.20 -9.90 1.42
C PHE A 200 -15.81 -10.61 2.72
N LEU A 201 -16.61 -11.59 3.16
CA LEU A 201 -16.30 -12.34 4.38
C LEU A 201 -14.99 -13.10 4.24
N PHE A 202 -14.73 -13.68 3.06
CA PHE A 202 -13.45 -14.32 2.75
C PHE A 202 -12.30 -13.33 2.90
N ALA A 203 -12.37 -12.17 2.24
CA ALA A 203 -11.32 -11.15 2.31
C ALA A 203 -11.12 -10.60 3.73
N LEU A 204 -12.20 -10.43 4.49
CA LEU A 204 -12.16 -10.01 5.90
C LEU A 204 -11.42 -11.01 6.78
N VAL A 205 -11.77 -12.30 6.69
CA VAL A 205 -11.10 -13.36 7.45
C VAL A 205 -9.65 -13.47 7.00
N GLN A 206 -9.38 -13.45 5.69
CA GLN A 206 -8.05 -13.58 5.13
C GLN A 206 -7.11 -12.49 5.65
N ILE A 207 -7.54 -11.23 5.61
CA ILE A 207 -6.70 -10.11 6.06
C ILE A 207 -6.63 -9.99 7.58
N GLY A 208 -7.69 -10.41 8.29
CA GLY A 208 -7.70 -10.51 9.75
C GLY A 208 -6.69 -11.53 10.25
N VAL A 209 -6.68 -12.73 9.66
CA VAL A 209 -5.70 -13.78 9.97
C VAL A 209 -4.29 -13.34 9.58
N HIS A 210 -4.12 -12.73 8.40
CA HIS A 210 -2.85 -12.13 8.00
C HIS A 210 -2.31 -11.19 9.08
N LEU A 211 -3.11 -10.22 9.52
CA LEU A 211 -2.69 -9.26 10.54
C LEU A 211 -2.38 -9.95 11.89
N ALA A 212 -3.20 -10.92 12.29
CA ALA A 212 -2.98 -11.68 13.52
C ALA A 212 -1.67 -12.48 13.48
N VAL A 213 -1.36 -13.14 12.36
CA VAL A 213 -0.10 -13.87 12.16
C VAL A 213 1.09 -12.92 12.19
N ILE A 214 1.00 -11.79 11.48
CA ILE A 214 2.06 -10.77 11.45
C ILE A 214 2.35 -10.22 12.85
N LEU A 215 1.32 -9.82 13.59
CA LEU A 215 1.49 -9.27 14.93
C LEU A 215 1.94 -10.34 15.93
N GLY A 216 1.38 -11.55 15.86
CA GLY A 216 1.71 -12.65 16.75
C GLY A 216 3.14 -13.16 16.57
N VAL A 217 3.50 -13.54 15.34
CA VAL A 217 4.85 -14.05 15.02
C VAL A 217 5.86 -12.92 15.06
N GLY A 218 5.50 -11.71 14.61
CA GLY A 218 6.38 -10.54 14.70
C GLY A 218 6.74 -10.18 16.15
N LYS A 219 5.79 -10.31 17.08
CA LYS A 219 6.05 -10.15 18.52
C LYS A 219 6.96 -11.24 19.06
N LEU A 220 6.78 -12.50 18.64
CA LEU A 220 7.65 -13.62 19.02
C LEU A 220 9.10 -13.40 18.56
N LEU A 221 9.27 -12.87 17.34
CA LEU A 221 10.56 -12.53 16.75
C LEU A 221 11.12 -11.18 17.22
N ARG A 222 10.43 -10.48 18.15
CA ARG A 222 10.81 -9.19 18.72
C ARG A 222 10.98 -8.06 17.68
N PHE A 223 10.18 -8.10 16.62
CA PHE A 223 10.16 -7.02 15.63
C PHE A 223 9.40 -5.79 16.16
N GLU A 224 9.86 -4.61 15.75
CA GLU A 224 9.21 -3.35 16.11
C GLU A 224 7.84 -3.23 15.43
N LEU A 225 6.83 -2.80 16.20
CA LEU A 225 5.47 -2.65 15.70
C LEU A 225 5.39 -1.70 14.50
N LYS A 226 6.13 -0.58 14.49
CA LYS A 226 6.16 0.35 13.35
C LYS A 226 6.59 -0.34 12.04
N GLN A 227 7.60 -1.21 12.11
CA GLN A 227 8.13 -1.94 10.95
C GLN A 227 7.13 -2.98 10.47
N LEU A 228 6.50 -3.70 11.40
CA LEU A 228 5.44 -4.67 11.09
C LEU A 228 4.26 -4.01 10.40
N LEU A 229 3.80 -2.85 10.89
CA LEU A 229 2.66 -2.13 10.31
C LEU A 229 2.99 -1.61 8.91
N ILE A 230 4.17 -1.00 8.69
CA ILE A 230 4.58 -0.54 7.35
C ILE A 230 4.73 -1.70 6.38
N ALA A 231 5.35 -2.80 6.78
CA ALA A 231 5.52 -3.95 5.92
C ALA A 231 4.18 -4.64 5.61
N SER A 232 3.28 -4.72 6.59
CA SER A 232 1.92 -5.26 6.38
C SER A 232 1.07 -4.37 5.48
N ASN A 233 1.27 -3.04 5.56
CA ASN A 233 0.67 -2.09 4.63
C ASN A 233 1.26 -2.24 3.22
N ALA A 234 2.59 -2.38 3.10
CA ALA A 234 3.26 -2.55 1.82
C ALA A 234 2.80 -3.82 1.07
N ASN A 235 2.53 -4.90 1.80
CA ASN A 235 2.03 -6.16 1.26
C ASN A 235 0.59 -5.99 0.72
N VAL A 236 -0.32 -5.46 1.54
CA VAL A 236 -1.74 -5.33 1.20
C VAL A 236 -2.02 -4.18 0.25
N GLY A 237 -1.52 -3.00 0.58
CA GLY A 237 -1.81 -1.76 -0.12
C GLY A 237 -0.76 -1.37 -1.15
N GLY A 238 0.39 -2.04 -1.19
CA GLY A 238 1.46 -1.74 -2.12
C GLY A 238 2.35 -0.56 -1.71
N PRO A 239 3.26 -0.14 -2.61
CA PRO A 239 4.31 0.81 -2.30
C PRO A 239 3.80 2.21 -1.93
N THR A 240 2.71 2.65 -2.58
CA THR A 240 2.16 4.00 -2.41
C THR A 240 1.51 4.20 -1.05
N THR A 241 0.76 3.21 -0.58
CA THR A 241 0.07 3.25 0.72
C THR A 241 1.03 3.11 1.89
N ALA A 242 2.07 2.28 1.75
CA ALA A 242 3.15 2.15 2.72
C ALA A 242 3.95 3.44 2.85
N CYS A 243 4.36 4.03 1.73
CA CYS A 243 4.96 5.36 1.68
C CYS A 243 4.04 6.39 2.36
N GLY A 244 2.75 6.34 2.01
CA GLY A 244 1.75 7.22 2.60
C GLY A 244 1.74 7.13 4.12
N MET A 245 1.51 5.93 4.66
CA MET A 245 1.47 5.72 6.10
C MET A 245 2.77 6.13 6.80
N ALA A 246 3.94 5.82 6.23
CA ALA A 246 5.22 6.21 6.78
C ALA A 246 5.34 7.73 6.90
N THR A 247 5.00 8.47 5.85
CA THR A 247 5.02 9.94 5.87
C THR A 247 3.97 10.52 6.84
N ALA A 248 2.72 10.04 6.80
CA ALA A 248 1.67 10.52 7.71
C ALA A 248 2.00 10.29 9.20
N LYS A 249 2.75 9.23 9.51
CA LYS A 249 3.18 8.90 10.87
C LYS A 249 4.54 9.50 11.25
N GLY A 250 5.23 10.17 10.33
CA GLY A 250 6.57 10.70 10.56
C GLY A 250 7.63 9.60 10.73
N TRP A 251 7.47 8.45 10.08
CA TRP A 251 8.43 7.34 10.06
C TRP A 251 9.25 7.37 8.77
N ILE A 252 9.98 8.46 8.57
CA ILE A 252 10.68 8.75 7.30
C ILE A 252 11.70 7.66 6.96
N SER A 253 12.35 7.06 7.97
CA SER A 253 13.29 5.95 7.75
C SER A 253 12.66 4.71 7.09
N LEU A 254 11.32 4.56 7.19
CA LEU A 254 10.57 3.42 6.67
C LEU A 254 9.94 3.66 5.30
N VAL A 255 10.04 4.87 4.74
CA VAL A 255 9.48 5.18 3.41
C VAL A 255 10.12 4.31 2.34
N VAL A 256 11.45 4.35 2.21
CA VAL A 256 12.19 3.58 1.19
C VAL A 256 12.03 2.07 1.43
N PRO A 257 12.24 1.52 2.64
CA PRO A 257 11.98 0.10 2.91
C PRO A 257 10.56 -0.33 2.57
N GLY A 258 9.54 0.48 2.90
CA GLY A 258 8.14 0.18 2.60
C GLY A 258 7.84 0.15 1.10
N ILE A 259 8.42 1.09 0.33
CA ILE A 259 8.30 1.09 -1.14
C ILE A 259 8.93 -0.18 -1.73
N LEU A 260 10.17 -0.48 -1.36
CA LEU A 260 10.88 -1.67 -1.85
C LEU A 260 10.14 -2.97 -1.48
N ALA A 261 9.56 -3.02 -0.28
CA ALA A 261 8.75 -4.13 0.18
C ALA A 261 7.52 -4.36 -0.71
N GLY A 262 6.76 -3.29 -0.99
CA GLY A 262 5.58 -3.38 -1.82
C GLY A 262 5.89 -3.77 -3.26
N ILE A 263 7.03 -3.32 -3.81
CA ILE A 263 7.44 -3.64 -5.18
C ILE A 263 7.85 -5.09 -5.29
N PHE A 264 8.60 -5.59 -4.32
CA PHE A 264 8.92 -7.00 -4.26
C PHE A 264 7.66 -7.86 -4.17
N GLY A 265 6.68 -7.46 -3.36
CA GLY A 265 5.36 -8.09 -3.30
C GLY A 265 4.68 -8.10 -4.67
N ILE A 266 4.70 -6.97 -5.38
CA ILE A 266 4.15 -6.87 -6.75
C ILE A 266 4.79 -7.91 -7.67
N THR A 267 6.10 -8.09 -7.62
CA THR A 267 6.83 -9.00 -8.52
C THR A 267 6.50 -10.47 -8.29
N ILE A 268 6.30 -10.89 -7.03
CA ILE A 268 6.11 -12.33 -6.71
C ILE A 268 4.64 -12.76 -6.67
N ALA A 269 3.72 -11.83 -6.44
CA ALA A 269 2.33 -12.14 -6.10
C ALA A 269 1.57 -12.87 -7.21
N THR A 270 1.74 -12.49 -8.48
CA THR A 270 1.07 -13.17 -9.61
C THR A 270 1.45 -14.64 -9.67
N PHE A 271 2.75 -14.94 -9.62
CA PHE A 271 3.24 -16.32 -9.69
C PHE A 271 2.75 -17.16 -8.51
N LEU A 272 2.83 -16.60 -7.29
CA LEU A 272 2.34 -17.27 -6.08
C LEU A 272 0.83 -17.50 -6.13
N GLY A 273 0.05 -16.51 -6.54
CA GLY A 273 -1.40 -16.61 -6.63
C GLY A 273 -1.85 -17.67 -7.63
N ILE A 274 -1.29 -17.68 -8.85
CA ILE A 274 -1.63 -18.70 -9.87
C ILE A 274 -1.21 -20.09 -9.40
N ALA A 275 0.03 -20.24 -8.93
CA ALA A 275 0.55 -21.54 -8.50
C ALA A 275 -0.26 -22.09 -7.32
N PHE A 276 -0.50 -21.27 -6.29
CA PHE A 276 -1.27 -21.68 -5.12
C PHE A 276 -2.73 -21.97 -5.46
N GLY A 277 -3.34 -21.15 -6.33
CA GLY A 277 -4.69 -21.37 -6.83
C GLY A 277 -4.85 -22.73 -7.51
N GLN A 278 -3.98 -23.05 -8.47
CA GLN A 278 -4.06 -24.30 -9.24
C GLN A 278 -3.65 -25.54 -8.45
N LEU A 279 -2.66 -25.43 -7.55
CA LEU A 279 -2.10 -26.58 -6.84
C LEU A 279 -2.80 -26.88 -5.51
N VAL A 280 -3.43 -25.88 -4.89
CA VAL A 280 -4.01 -26.01 -3.54
C VAL A 280 -5.49 -25.65 -3.56
N LEU A 281 -5.85 -24.39 -3.83
CA LEU A 281 -7.22 -23.91 -3.65
C LEU A 281 -8.24 -24.63 -4.54
N LYS A 282 -7.84 -25.03 -5.74
CA LYS A 282 -8.68 -25.80 -6.67
C LYS A 282 -9.12 -27.16 -6.13
N PHE A 283 -8.37 -27.74 -5.19
CA PHE A 283 -8.62 -29.06 -4.63
C PHE A 283 -9.15 -29.05 -3.18
N MET A 284 -9.28 -27.86 -2.58
CA MET A 284 -9.88 -27.65 -1.26
C MET A 284 -11.41 -27.50 -1.36
#